data_AF-A0A2V6HY09-F1
#
_entry.id   AF-A0A2V6HY09-F1
#
_cell.length_a   1.000
_cell.length_b   1.000
_cell.length_c   1.000
_cell.angle_alpha   90.00
_cell.angle_beta   90.00
_cell.angle_gamma   90.00
#
_symmetry.space_group_name_H-M   'P 1'
#
loop_
_entity.id
_entity.type
_entity.pdbx_description
1 polymer ?
#
loop_
_entity_poly.entity_id
_entity_poly.type
_entity_poly.pdbx_seq_one_letter_code
_entity_poly.pdbx_strand_id
1 'polypeptide(L)' 'MGLDFTGRIAGETTVEGRRAILPEITGASHLTGFSQFLFDPEDPVRAGYLLES' A
#
# COMPACT_ATOMS: atom_id res chain seq x y z
N MET A 1 -2.64 11.85 -17.44
CA MET A 1 -3.38 12.10 -16.18
C MET A 1 -2.83 11.10 -15.18
N GLY A 2 -1.97 11.56 -14.28
CA GLY A 2 -1.14 10.69 -13.43
C GLY A 2 -1.44 10.91 -11.96
N LEU A 3 -1.16 9.89 -11.15
CA LEU A 3 -1.06 10.01 -9.70
C LEU A 3 0.24 10.75 -9.40
N ASP A 4 0.16 11.98 -8.91
CA ASP A 4 1.34 12.73 -8.48
C ASP A 4 1.73 12.33 -7.05
N PHE A 5 2.96 11.86 -6.91
CA PHE A 5 3.61 11.70 -5.61
C PHE A 5 4.79 12.66 -5.52
N THR A 6 4.93 13.30 -4.36
CA THR A 6 6.11 14.10 -4.05
C THR A 6 6.93 13.40 -2.98
N GLY A 7 8.26 13.42 -3.13
CA GLY A 7 9.18 12.79 -2.20
C GLY A 7 10.25 13.77 -1.73
N ARG A 8 10.66 13.67 -0.46
CA ARG A 8 11.83 14.40 0.06
C ARG A 8 12.63 13.56 1.05
N ILE A 9 13.90 13.92 1.20
CA ILE A 9 14.76 13.41 2.28
C ILE A 9 14.42 14.22 3.54
N ALA A 10 13.77 13.58 4.50
CA ALA A 10 13.44 14.21 5.79
C ALA A 10 14.65 14.24 6.74
N GLY A 11 15.65 13.38 6.50
CA GLY A 11 16.91 13.37 7.24
C GLY A 11 17.80 12.21 6.83
N GLU A 12 18.97 12.14 7.46
CA GLU A 12 19.90 11.02 7.35
C GLU A 12 19.86 10.18 8.63
N THR A 13 20.16 8.90 8.51
CA THR A 13 20.24 7.97 9.64
C THR A 13 21.27 6.87 9.35
N THR A 14 21.43 5.92 10.27
CA THR A 14 22.26 4.73 10.10
C THR A 14 21.45 3.48 10.43
N VAL A 15 21.48 2.48 9.56
CA VAL A 15 20.86 1.17 9.76
C VAL A 15 21.93 0.10 9.65
N GLU A 16 22.12 -0.71 10.70
CA GLU A 16 23.14 -1.77 10.73
C GLU A 16 24.54 -1.25 10.31
N GLY A 17 24.91 -0.07 10.82
CA GLY A 17 26.19 0.59 10.53
C GLY A 17 26.31 1.22 9.14
N ARG A 18 25.26 1.21 8.32
CA ARG A 18 25.24 1.80 6.97
C ARG A 18 24.47 3.11 6.95
N ARG A 19 25.03 4.14 6.29
CA ARG A 19 24.32 5.41 6.08
C ARG A 19 23.03 5.17 5.28
N ALA A 20 21.97 5.83 5.70
CA ALA A 20 20.64 5.75 5.10
C ALA A 20 19.95 7.11 5.17
N ILE A 21 18.81 7.22 4.50
CA ILE A 21 17.92 8.39 4.57
C ILE A 21 16.60 8.03 5.23
N LEU A 22 15.92 9.04 5.76
CA LEU A 22 14.52 8.99 6.14
C LEU A 22 13.70 9.54 4.97
N PRO A 23 13.12 8.70 4.10
CA PRO A 23 12.28 9.18 3.01
C PRO A 23 10.91 9.61 3.53
N GLU A 24 10.42 10.73 3.03
CA GLU A 24 9.03 11.16 3.21
C GLU A 24 8.35 11.22 1.84
N ILE A 25 7.21 10.55 1.70
CA ILE A 25 6.43 10.47 0.46
C ILE A 25 5.03 11.02 0.73
N THR A 26 4.58 11.94 -0.11
CA THR A 26 3.25 12.54 -0.05
C THR A 26 2.49 12.21 -1.33
N GLY A 27 1.23 11.80 -1.18
CA GLY A 27 0.28 11.60 -2.26
C GLY A 27 -1.13 11.98 -1.81
N ALA A 28 -2.10 11.89 -2.71
CA ALA A 28 -3.51 12.12 -2.40
C ALA A 28 -4.27 10.80 -2.31
N SER A 29 -5.17 10.69 -1.32
CA SER A 29 -6.13 9.60 -1.20
C SER A 29 -7.54 10.17 -1.02
N HIS A 30 -8.53 9.47 -1.56
CA HIS A 30 -9.94 9.86 -1.45
C HIS A 30 -10.74 8.69 -0.88
N LEU A 31 -11.75 8.98 -0.05
CA LEU A 31 -12.73 7.97 0.34
C LEU A 31 -13.49 7.52 -0.91
N THR A 32 -13.41 6.23 -1.23
CA THR A 32 -14.05 5.64 -2.41
C THR A 32 -15.38 4.96 -2.10
N GLY A 33 -15.60 4.62 -0.83
CA GLY A 33 -16.84 4.01 -0.37
C GLY A 33 -16.65 3.23 0.93
N PHE A 34 -17.74 2.60 1.37
CA PHE A 34 -17.75 1.65 2.48
C PHE A 34 -18.16 0.28 1.93
N SER A 35 -17.49 -0.77 2.38
CA SER A 35 -17.76 -2.14 1.92
C SER A 35 -18.03 -3.05 3.11
N GLN A 36 -19.08 -3.87 2.99
CA GLN A 36 -19.36 -4.97 3.91
C GLN A 36 -19.08 -6.28 3.17
N PHE A 37 -18.10 -7.03 3.65
CA PHE A 37 -17.75 -8.33 3.08
C PHE A 37 -18.47 -9.45 3.83
N LEU A 38 -19.12 -10.34 3.09
CA LEU A 38 -19.81 -11.52 3.62
C LEU A 38 -19.12 -12.77 3.07
N PHE A 39 -18.89 -13.74 3.94
CA PHE A 39 -18.20 -14.99 3.61
C PHE A 39 -19.04 -16.18 4.07
N ASP A 40 -19.58 -16.94 3.12
CA ASP A 40 -20.39 -18.15 3.38
C ASP A 40 -19.47 -19.34 3.70
N PRO A 41 -19.65 -20.05 4.83
CA PRO A 41 -18.97 -21.31 5.20
C PRO A 41 -18.89 -22.41 4.14
N GLU A 42 -19.80 -22.42 3.17
CA GLU A 42 -19.85 -23.43 2.11
C GLU A 42 -19.32 -22.92 0.75
N ASP A 43 -18.91 -21.64 0.65
CA ASP A 43 -18.35 -21.09 -0.59
C ASP A 43 -16.97 -21.71 -0.91
N PRO A 44 -16.83 -22.44 -2.04
CA PRO A 44 -15.58 -23.11 -2.43
C PRO A 44 -14.46 -22.15 -2.81
N VAL A 45 -14.77 -20.88 -3.10
CA VAL A 45 -13.79 -19.84 -3.45
C VAL A 45 -13.80 -18.69 -2.45
N ARG A 46 -14.24 -18.91 -1.21
CA ARG A 46 -14.29 -17.90 -0.13
C ARG A 46 -13.00 -17.09 0.02
N ALA A 47 -11.85 -17.75 -0.15
CA ALA A 47 -10.52 -17.12 0.01
C ALA A 47 -10.06 -16.34 -1.24
N GLY A 48 -10.86 -16.31 -2.31
CA GLY A 48 -10.47 -15.82 -3.61
C GLY A 48 -9.61 -16.82 -4.40
N TYR A 49 -9.34 -16.47 -5.64
CA TYR A 49 -8.40 -17.18 -6.52
C TYR A 49 -7.62 -16.13 -7.34
N LEU A 50 -6.39 -16.46 -7.70
CA LEU A 50 -5.57 -15.65 -8.59
C LEU A 50 -5.39 -16.40 -9.90
N LEU A 51 -5.63 -15.72 -11.02
CA LEU A 51 -5.27 -16.22 -12.34
C LEU A 51 -4.06 -15.42 -12.82
N GLU A 52 -2.99 -16.12 -13.17
CA GLU A 52 -1.78 -15.53 -13.73
C GLU A 52 -1.72 -15.88 -15.23
N SER A 53 -1.24 -14.92 -16.03
CA SER A 53 -1.05 -15.04 -17.48
C SER A 53 0.34 -15.53 -17.84
#